data_AF-A0A9E5RE46-F1
#
_entry.id   AF-A0A9E5RE46-F1
#
_cell.length_a   1.000
_cell.length_b   1.000
_cell.length_c   1.000
_cell.angle_alpha   90.00
_cell.angle_beta   90.00
_cell.angle_gamma   90.00
#
_symmetry.space_group_name_H-M   'P 1'
#
loop_
_entity.id
_entity.type
_entity.pdbx_description
1 polymer ?
#
loop_
_entity_poly.entity_id
_entity_poly.type
_entity_poly.pdbx_seq_one_letter_code
_entity_poly.pdbx_strand_id
1 'polypeptide(L)'
;MFELIIQKAKQSNYDFRKGANPSDPLAHLFDDWVDYYKLKWAIANVLKPTSILEIGVRFGYSAQAFLYGNPDARYVGIDLDTNSYGGVKGAINWAKETTQSFDADFIIADTQTLEYLPGNIYDLVHVDGQQDGDGSFHDLELALKQGRYVLVDGYFWTRQNYVAVSDFLFRYANLLDFYGVIPGYAGELLIKTSPSCLEQLSHGQSYKSNSSLAIRQAYTADYYTKDCGGFDTYRRNKGKRLEDPRLQAIATISSLKTKGYVLDIGCGRGELTYYFARQGFKTTAIDYSADAIQLAVKCFDESKNLLTNVQFFCDDACTVPLQTQYDLAVASDVIEHLSPDEVDTLYQKLAKHLKVNGLFVLHTFPNLWYYKYEYPRRRKIAASVGAYLPPEPRTNYELWMHINEQSPRILKQQLSKHFKYVLFWFGDISNLGGSLLKKFSIKDIRSAHSLFAIASHQPIDSDLLKSRLHMAPLPAIQPDEIKITVKDCPKSVEIQSEFVVDVEITNKSRFVLNSCNPNPVHLSYHWLDNKAIKTIVFEGERTQLIPPLDKAPQKAFISLSAPANQHVYELKVDAPLEAGDYVLRITLVQEGIRWFDQEPVGLIEDIHISVNSKQSL
;
A
#
# COMPACT_ATOMS: atom_id res chain seq x y z
N MET A 1 -35.53 -1.11 -13.06
CA MET A 1 -35.38 -2.55 -12.73
C MET A 1 -35.88 -2.84 -11.33
N PHE A 2 -35.25 -2.31 -10.28
CA PHE A 2 -35.65 -2.49 -8.87
C PHE A 2 -37.15 -2.23 -8.62
N GLU A 3 -37.69 -1.08 -9.07
CA GLU A 3 -39.12 -0.77 -8.92
C GLU A 3 -40.04 -1.80 -9.59
N LEU A 4 -39.65 -2.31 -10.76
CA LEU A 4 -40.42 -3.32 -11.49
C LEU A 4 -40.43 -4.66 -10.73
N ILE A 5 -39.30 -5.06 -10.14
CA ILE A 5 -39.21 -6.25 -9.27
C ILE A 5 -40.16 -6.10 -8.08
N ILE A 6 -40.09 -4.97 -7.38
CA ILE A 6 -40.95 -4.69 -6.21
C ILE A 6 -42.44 -4.69 -6.61
N GLN A 7 -42.78 -4.07 -7.73
CA GLN A 7 -44.16 -4.06 -8.23
C GLN A 7 -44.65 -5.47 -8.59
N LYS A 8 -43.82 -6.27 -9.26
CA LYS A 8 -44.16 -7.65 -9.63
C LYS A 8 -44.32 -8.56 -8.42
N ALA A 9 -43.47 -8.40 -7.40
CA ALA A 9 -43.59 -9.14 -6.14
C ALA A 9 -44.94 -8.86 -5.46
N LYS A 10 -45.35 -7.58 -5.37
CA LYS A 10 -46.64 -7.17 -4.79
C LYS A 10 -47.85 -7.69 -5.55
N GLN A 11 -47.76 -7.82 -6.87
CA GLN A 11 -48.83 -8.31 -7.73
C GLN A 11 -48.89 -9.84 -7.82
N SER A 12 -47.87 -10.54 -7.33
CA SER A 12 -47.77 -11.99 -7.45
C SER A 12 -48.66 -12.71 -6.45
N ASN A 13 -49.33 -13.76 -6.94
CA ASN A 13 -50.04 -14.75 -6.12
C ASN A 13 -49.16 -15.96 -5.79
N TYR A 14 -47.84 -15.88 -6.06
CA TYR A 14 -46.89 -16.92 -5.68
C TYR A 14 -46.91 -17.14 -4.16
N ASP A 15 -46.91 -18.40 -3.76
CA ASP A 15 -46.97 -18.81 -2.37
C ASP A 15 -46.17 -20.10 -2.19
N PHE A 16 -44.97 -19.97 -1.63
CA PHE A 16 -44.03 -21.07 -1.47
C PHE A 16 -44.55 -22.17 -0.53
N ARG A 17 -45.50 -21.85 0.36
CA ARG A 17 -46.07 -22.79 1.34
C ARG A 17 -46.72 -24.01 0.67
N LYS A 18 -47.15 -23.88 -0.59
CA LYS A 18 -47.74 -24.97 -1.37
C LYS A 18 -46.76 -26.12 -1.66
N GLY A 19 -45.46 -25.83 -1.68
CA GLY A 19 -44.38 -26.82 -1.87
C GLY A 19 -43.42 -26.89 -0.68
N ALA A 20 -43.79 -26.29 0.47
CA ALA A 20 -42.95 -26.24 1.64
C ALA A 20 -42.94 -27.55 2.43
N ASN A 21 -41.83 -27.87 3.08
CA ASN A 21 -41.72 -29.10 3.87
C ASN A 21 -42.49 -28.93 5.20
N PRO A 22 -43.49 -29.77 5.50
CA PRO A 22 -44.28 -29.64 6.73
C PRO A 22 -43.49 -30.00 8.00
N SER A 23 -42.35 -30.69 7.85
CA SER A 23 -41.44 -31.05 8.94
C SER A 23 -40.28 -30.07 9.11
N ASP A 24 -40.28 -28.94 8.40
CA ASP A 24 -39.28 -27.89 8.58
C ASP A 24 -39.38 -27.32 10.01
N PRO A 25 -38.28 -27.29 10.80
CA PRO A 25 -38.31 -26.73 12.16
C PRO A 25 -38.72 -25.25 12.20
N LEU A 26 -38.62 -24.53 11.08
CA LEU A 26 -38.99 -23.12 10.94
C LEU A 26 -40.37 -22.91 10.32
N ALA A 27 -41.21 -23.95 10.22
CA ALA A 27 -42.57 -23.85 9.67
C ALA A 27 -43.45 -22.78 10.34
N HIS A 28 -43.17 -22.44 11.60
CA HIS A 28 -43.87 -21.39 12.35
C HIS A 28 -43.61 -19.97 11.81
N LEU A 29 -42.60 -19.76 10.96
CA LEU A 29 -42.26 -18.48 10.33
C LEU A 29 -42.79 -18.35 8.90
N PHE A 30 -43.44 -19.39 8.36
CA PHE A 30 -43.76 -19.44 6.94
C PHE A 30 -44.70 -18.31 6.47
N ASP A 31 -45.60 -17.86 7.33
CA ASP A 31 -46.51 -16.75 6.99
C ASP A 31 -45.74 -15.43 6.79
N ASP A 32 -44.68 -15.20 7.57
CA ASP A 32 -43.82 -14.01 7.46
C ASP A 32 -42.92 -14.05 6.21
N TRP A 33 -42.69 -15.25 5.66
CA TRP A 33 -41.78 -15.46 4.52
C TRP A 33 -42.46 -15.44 3.16
N VAL A 34 -43.80 -15.36 3.09
CA VAL A 34 -44.52 -15.39 1.81
C VAL A 34 -44.06 -14.26 0.88
N ASP A 35 -44.00 -13.03 1.40
CA ASP A 35 -43.59 -11.89 0.58
C ASP A 35 -42.09 -11.92 0.23
N TYR A 36 -41.27 -12.51 1.09
CA TYR A 36 -39.86 -12.78 0.83
C TYR A 36 -39.68 -13.72 -0.38
N TYR A 37 -40.40 -14.84 -0.45
CA TYR A 37 -40.30 -15.74 -1.60
C TYR A 37 -41.03 -15.23 -2.85
N LYS A 38 -42.07 -14.40 -2.72
CA LYS A 38 -42.63 -13.64 -3.86
C LYS A 38 -41.60 -12.72 -4.49
N LEU A 39 -40.71 -12.14 -3.68
CA LEU A 39 -39.62 -11.32 -4.19
C LEU A 39 -38.64 -12.14 -5.04
N LYS A 40 -38.21 -13.32 -4.58
CA LYS A 40 -37.35 -14.24 -5.37
C LYS A 40 -38.01 -14.63 -6.69
N TRP A 41 -39.30 -14.97 -6.66
CA TRP A 41 -40.10 -15.21 -7.87
C TRP A 41 -40.09 -14.01 -8.82
N ALA A 42 -40.31 -12.80 -8.30
CA ALA A 42 -40.34 -11.58 -9.09
C ALA A 42 -38.97 -11.24 -9.71
N ILE A 43 -37.88 -11.51 -9.00
CA ILE A 43 -36.51 -11.33 -9.52
C ILE A 43 -36.30 -12.21 -10.75
N ALA A 44 -36.58 -13.52 -10.67
CA ALA A 44 -36.47 -14.41 -11.82
C ALA A 44 -37.42 -14.01 -12.95
N ASN A 45 -38.65 -13.59 -12.63
CA ASN A 45 -39.63 -13.17 -13.65
C ASN A 45 -39.21 -11.91 -14.41
N VAL A 46 -38.55 -10.96 -13.73
CA VAL A 46 -38.09 -9.70 -14.34
C VAL A 46 -36.76 -9.87 -15.05
N LEU A 47 -35.79 -10.56 -14.44
CA LEU A 47 -34.46 -10.76 -15.02
C LEU A 47 -34.46 -11.82 -16.13
N LYS A 48 -35.39 -12.78 -16.07
CA LYS A 48 -35.50 -13.93 -16.99
C LYS A 48 -34.16 -14.67 -17.20
N PRO A 49 -33.48 -15.09 -16.12
CA PRO A 49 -32.21 -15.79 -16.25
C PRO A 49 -32.43 -17.16 -16.91
N THR A 50 -31.64 -17.49 -17.94
CA THR A 50 -31.69 -18.82 -18.58
C THR A 50 -30.93 -19.87 -17.78
N SER A 51 -29.99 -19.43 -16.94
CA SER A 51 -29.22 -20.26 -16.02
C SER A 51 -29.13 -19.63 -14.63
N ILE A 52 -29.41 -20.42 -13.61
CA ILE A 52 -29.41 -20.01 -12.20
C ILE A 52 -28.51 -20.97 -11.42
N LEU A 53 -27.63 -20.41 -10.59
CA LEU A 53 -26.92 -21.17 -9.55
C LEU A 53 -27.30 -20.63 -8.18
N GLU A 54 -27.50 -21.52 -7.21
CA GLU A 54 -27.75 -21.14 -5.81
C GLU A 54 -26.76 -21.82 -4.86
N ILE A 55 -26.19 -21.03 -3.95
CA ILE A 55 -25.38 -21.50 -2.82
C ILE A 55 -26.26 -21.45 -1.57
N GLY A 56 -26.42 -22.58 -0.86
CA GLY A 56 -27.21 -22.68 0.37
C GLY A 56 -28.69 -23.01 0.16
N VAL A 57 -28.98 -23.98 -0.72
CA VAL A 57 -30.34 -24.34 -1.16
C VAL A 57 -31.28 -24.77 -0.03
N ARG A 58 -30.78 -25.49 0.97
CA ARG A 58 -31.55 -26.14 2.04
C ARG A 58 -32.76 -26.94 1.49
N PHE A 59 -33.99 -26.57 1.88
CA PHE A 59 -35.22 -27.22 1.44
C PHE A 59 -35.67 -26.81 0.02
N GLY A 60 -34.99 -25.87 -0.64
CA GLY A 60 -35.26 -25.48 -2.02
C GLY A 60 -36.43 -24.52 -2.23
N TYR A 61 -36.84 -23.74 -1.22
CA TYR A 61 -37.95 -22.79 -1.36
C TYR A 61 -37.59 -21.63 -2.31
N SER A 62 -36.35 -21.14 -2.25
CA SER A 62 -35.80 -20.17 -3.22
C SER A 62 -35.72 -20.79 -4.62
N ALA A 63 -35.24 -22.03 -4.72
CA ALA A 63 -35.20 -22.80 -5.97
C ALA A 63 -36.57 -22.85 -6.65
N GLN A 64 -37.61 -23.25 -5.91
CA GLN A 64 -38.99 -23.26 -6.40
C GLN A 64 -39.42 -21.86 -6.84
N ALA A 65 -39.17 -20.83 -6.03
CA ALA A 65 -39.58 -19.46 -6.35
C ALA A 65 -38.96 -18.97 -7.66
N PHE A 66 -37.66 -19.20 -7.86
CA PHE A 66 -36.97 -18.85 -9.10
C PHE A 66 -37.51 -19.63 -10.30
N LEU A 67 -37.67 -20.96 -10.17
CA LEU A 67 -38.16 -21.83 -11.25
C LEU A 67 -39.61 -21.53 -11.63
N TYR A 68 -40.50 -21.21 -10.69
CA TYR A 68 -41.84 -20.73 -11.02
C TYR A 68 -41.84 -19.31 -11.61
N GLY A 69 -40.81 -18.50 -11.33
CA GLY A 69 -40.61 -17.17 -11.89
C GLY A 69 -40.16 -17.21 -13.35
N ASN A 70 -39.34 -18.21 -13.70
CA ASN A 70 -38.89 -18.52 -15.06
C ASN A 70 -38.72 -20.04 -15.27
N PRO A 71 -39.79 -20.77 -15.68
CA PRO A 71 -39.78 -22.24 -15.76
C PRO A 71 -38.79 -22.86 -16.74
N ASP A 72 -38.35 -22.10 -17.74
CA ASP A 72 -37.40 -22.55 -18.76
C ASP A 72 -35.93 -22.43 -18.32
N ALA A 73 -35.68 -21.89 -17.12
CA ALA A 73 -34.33 -21.73 -16.60
C ALA A 73 -33.73 -23.08 -16.17
N ARG A 74 -32.46 -23.30 -16.51
CA ARG A 74 -31.67 -24.36 -15.88
C ARG A 74 -31.22 -23.92 -14.49
N TYR A 75 -31.42 -24.75 -13.48
CA TYR A 75 -31.07 -24.46 -12.10
C TYR A 75 -30.01 -25.43 -11.56
N VAL A 76 -29.00 -24.91 -10.85
CA VAL A 76 -27.99 -25.71 -10.14
C VAL A 76 -27.93 -25.26 -8.68
N GLY A 77 -28.29 -26.15 -7.77
CA GLY A 77 -28.24 -25.89 -6.33
C GLY A 77 -27.02 -26.53 -5.67
N ILE A 78 -26.33 -25.80 -4.79
CA ILE A 78 -25.22 -26.30 -3.97
C ILE A 78 -25.58 -26.17 -2.50
N ASP A 79 -25.39 -27.23 -1.72
CA ASP A 79 -25.57 -27.18 -0.26
C ASP A 79 -24.50 -28.04 0.44
N LEU A 80 -24.10 -27.64 1.65
CA LEU A 80 -23.17 -28.41 2.47
C LEU A 80 -23.84 -29.68 3.06
N ASP A 81 -25.17 -29.72 3.10
CA ASP A 81 -26.03 -30.76 3.66
C ASP A 81 -25.74 -31.10 5.13
N THR A 82 -25.61 -30.05 5.95
CA THR A 82 -25.29 -30.15 7.37
C THR A 82 -26.28 -29.37 8.24
N ASN A 83 -26.21 -29.58 9.56
CA ASN A 83 -27.00 -28.84 10.55
C ASN A 83 -26.34 -27.53 11.01
N SER A 84 -25.28 -27.08 10.34
CA SER A 84 -24.56 -25.83 10.67
C SER A 84 -25.13 -24.63 9.91
N TYR A 85 -24.89 -23.42 10.41
CA TYR A 85 -25.28 -22.16 9.74
C TYR A 85 -26.77 -22.07 9.38
N GLY A 86 -27.64 -22.71 10.19
CA GLY A 86 -29.08 -22.77 9.93
C GLY A 86 -29.51 -23.90 9.00
N GLY A 87 -28.58 -24.67 8.42
CA GLY A 87 -28.87 -25.84 7.57
C GLY A 87 -29.62 -26.97 8.28
N VAL A 88 -30.21 -27.87 7.50
CA VAL A 88 -30.84 -29.11 7.98
C VAL A 88 -30.35 -30.25 7.09
N LYS A 89 -29.65 -31.22 7.69
CA LYS A 89 -29.15 -32.39 6.97
C LYS A 89 -30.31 -33.18 6.36
N GLY A 90 -30.20 -33.46 5.06
CA GLY A 90 -31.20 -34.12 4.23
C GLY A 90 -32.22 -33.17 3.59
N ALA A 91 -32.20 -31.86 3.90
CA ALA A 91 -33.15 -30.89 3.32
C ALA A 91 -33.04 -30.82 1.79
N ILE A 92 -31.84 -31.00 1.24
CA ILE A 92 -31.59 -31.00 -0.21
C ILE A 92 -32.38 -32.09 -0.94
N ASN A 93 -32.78 -33.18 -0.27
CA ASN A 93 -33.61 -34.21 -0.87
C ASN A 93 -35.05 -33.72 -1.11
N TRP A 94 -35.58 -32.87 -0.24
CA TRP A 94 -36.87 -32.21 -0.45
C TRP A 94 -36.82 -31.24 -1.63
N ALA A 95 -35.71 -30.49 -1.76
CA ALA A 95 -35.49 -29.61 -2.90
C ALA A 95 -35.54 -30.41 -4.21
N LYS A 96 -34.83 -31.55 -4.29
CA LYS A 96 -34.85 -32.46 -5.44
C LYS A 96 -36.26 -32.98 -5.78
N GLU A 97 -37.00 -33.44 -4.77
CA GLU A 97 -38.35 -33.99 -4.97
C GLU A 97 -39.33 -32.93 -5.48
N THR A 98 -39.32 -31.74 -4.87
CA THR A 98 -40.27 -30.67 -5.20
C THR A 98 -39.95 -29.94 -6.50
N THR A 99 -38.74 -30.07 -7.03
CA THR A 99 -38.31 -29.44 -8.29
C THR A 99 -38.12 -30.42 -9.45
N GLN A 100 -38.49 -31.70 -9.27
CA GLN A 100 -38.29 -32.77 -10.28
C GLN A 100 -38.91 -32.52 -11.66
N SER A 101 -39.91 -31.62 -11.75
CA SER A 101 -40.57 -31.25 -13.00
C SER A 101 -39.81 -30.18 -13.80
N PHE A 102 -38.72 -29.64 -13.24
CA PHE A 102 -37.89 -28.59 -13.84
C PHE A 102 -36.50 -29.14 -14.19
N ASP A 103 -35.74 -28.39 -15.00
CA ASP A 103 -34.32 -28.68 -15.28
C ASP A 103 -33.46 -28.21 -14.09
N ALA A 104 -33.41 -29.03 -13.03
CA ALA A 104 -32.73 -28.72 -11.78
C ALA A 104 -31.77 -29.83 -11.33
N ASP A 105 -30.50 -29.46 -11.14
CA ASP A 105 -29.44 -30.32 -10.60
C ASP A 105 -29.04 -29.84 -9.18
N PHE A 106 -28.66 -30.77 -8.29
CA PHE A 106 -28.26 -30.44 -6.93
C PHE A 106 -26.97 -31.16 -6.52
N ILE A 107 -26.04 -30.40 -5.94
CA ILE A 107 -24.68 -30.82 -5.59
C ILE A 107 -24.48 -30.64 -4.08
N ILE A 108 -23.96 -31.68 -3.42
CA ILE A 108 -23.52 -31.58 -2.03
C ILE A 108 -22.04 -31.23 -2.02
N ALA A 109 -21.69 -30.00 -1.62
CA ALA A 109 -20.32 -29.51 -1.60
C ALA A 109 -20.14 -28.36 -0.60
N ASP A 110 -18.91 -28.21 -0.10
CA ASP A 110 -18.50 -27.06 0.71
C ASP A 110 -17.94 -25.96 -0.19
N THR A 111 -18.72 -24.90 -0.43
CA THR A 111 -18.29 -23.76 -1.25
C THR A 111 -17.06 -23.06 -0.71
N GLN A 112 -16.81 -23.14 0.61
CA GLN A 112 -15.63 -22.55 1.27
C GLN A 112 -14.32 -23.22 0.85
N THR A 113 -14.39 -24.37 0.17
CA THR A 113 -13.24 -25.10 -0.37
C THR A 113 -13.09 -25.00 -1.88
N LEU A 114 -14.05 -24.37 -2.56
CA LEU A 114 -14.07 -24.24 -4.01
C LEU A 114 -13.27 -23.02 -4.47
N GLU A 115 -12.65 -23.15 -5.65
CA GLU A 115 -12.02 -22.03 -6.35
C GLU A 115 -12.95 -21.41 -7.42
N TYR A 116 -13.84 -22.26 -7.98
CA TYR A 116 -14.86 -21.94 -8.96
C TYR A 116 -16.15 -22.72 -8.65
N LEU A 117 -17.27 -22.11 -9.00
CA LEU A 117 -18.57 -22.77 -9.02
C LEU A 117 -18.62 -23.78 -10.18
N PRO A 118 -19.39 -24.87 -10.06
CA PRO A 118 -19.61 -25.81 -11.16
C PRO A 118 -20.17 -25.09 -12.39
N GLY A 119 -19.88 -25.60 -13.59
CA GLY A 119 -20.37 -25.01 -14.83
C GLY A 119 -19.58 -23.78 -15.29
N ASN A 120 -20.18 -22.99 -16.18
CA ASN A 120 -19.57 -21.79 -16.77
C ASN A 120 -20.20 -20.53 -16.15
N ILE A 121 -20.59 -19.56 -16.99
CA ILE A 121 -21.27 -18.34 -16.60
C ILE A 121 -22.77 -18.61 -16.40
N TYR A 122 -23.31 -18.14 -15.28
CA TYR A 122 -24.72 -18.12 -14.94
C TYR A 122 -25.31 -16.72 -15.17
N ASP A 123 -26.56 -16.68 -15.64
CA ASP A 123 -27.29 -15.41 -15.72
C ASP A 123 -27.59 -14.86 -14.32
N LEU A 124 -27.86 -15.74 -13.34
CA LEU A 124 -28.07 -15.39 -11.94
C LEU A 124 -27.32 -16.35 -11.01
N VAL A 125 -26.54 -15.81 -10.07
CA VAL A 125 -25.99 -16.56 -8.93
C VAL A 125 -26.64 -16.04 -7.65
N HIS A 126 -27.33 -16.89 -6.91
CA HIS A 126 -27.92 -16.60 -5.61
C HIS A 126 -26.99 -17.08 -4.49
N VAL A 127 -26.59 -16.16 -3.61
CA VAL A 127 -25.74 -16.42 -2.45
C VAL A 127 -26.59 -16.37 -1.19
N ASP A 128 -26.95 -17.55 -0.68
CA ASP A 128 -27.75 -17.77 0.54
C ASP A 128 -27.08 -18.82 1.46
N GLY A 129 -25.76 -18.74 1.54
CA GLY A 129 -24.91 -19.68 2.25
C GLY A 129 -24.55 -19.25 3.68
N GLN A 130 -23.27 -19.30 4.00
CA GLN A 130 -22.75 -19.01 5.34
C GLN A 130 -22.72 -17.50 5.63
N GLN A 131 -23.62 -17.01 6.50
CA GLN A 131 -23.79 -15.57 6.80
C GLN A 131 -22.96 -15.05 7.99
N ASP A 132 -21.69 -15.44 8.10
CA ASP A 132 -20.77 -15.00 9.18
C ASP A 132 -19.79 -13.89 8.77
N GLY A 133 -19.95 -13.33 7.58
CA GLY A 133 -19.11 -12.28 7.01
C GLY A 133 -18.02 -12.84 6.10
N ASP A 134 -17.12 -13.67 6.63
CA ASP A 134 -16.03 -14.28 5.84
C ASP A 134 -16.58 -15.28 4.82
N GLY A 135 -17.54 -16.12 5.22
CA GLY A 135 -18.19 -17.08 4.32
C GLY A 135 -18.93 -16.37 3.19
N SER A 136 -19.68 -15.32 3.51
CA SER A 136 -20.36 -14.48 2.53
C SER A 136 -19.41 -13.79 1.57
N PHE A 137 -18.27 -13.30 2.06
CA PHE A 137 -17.25 -12.67 1.22
C PHE A 137 -16.67 -13.66 0.22
N HIS A 138 -16.33 -14.87 0.67
CA HIS A 138 -15.81 -15.94 -0.19
C HIS A 138 -16.85 -16.38 -1.24
N ASP A 139 -18.09 -16.62 -0.84
CA ASP A 139 -19.17 -16.99 -1.76
C ASP A 139 -19.44 -15.89 -2.80
N LEU A 140 -19.31 -14.61 -2.41
CA LEU A 140 -19.37 -13.47 -3.31
C LEU A 140 -18.23 -13.44 -4.31
N GLU A 141 -17.00 -13.79 -3.92
CA GLU A 141 -15.86 -13.90 -4.85
C GLU A 141 -16.08 -15.01 -5.88
N LEU A 142 -16.63 -16.16 -5.45
CA LEU A 142 -17.04 -17.23 -6.36
C LEU A 142 -18.14 -16.76 -7.32
N ALA A 143 -19.17 -16.11 -6.78
CA ALA A 143 -20.29 -15.61 -7.57
C ALA A 143 -19.87 -14.54 -8.58
N LEU A 144 -18.95 -13.64 -8.24
CA LEU A 144 -18.47 -12.59 -9.14
C LEU A 144 -17.73 -13.14 -10.37
N LYS A 145 -17.03 -14.27 -10.22
CA LYS A 145 -16.30 -14.92 -11.32
C LYS A 145 -17.21 -15.53 -12.38
N GLN A 146 -18.43 -15.91 -12.02
CA GLN A 146 -19.32 -16.71 -12.87
C GLN A 146 -20.76 -16.18 -12.98
N GLY A 147 -21.13 -15.12 -12.26
CA GLY A 147 -22.48 -14.56 -12.27
C GLY A 147 -22.60 -13.25 -13.03
N ARG A 148 -23.53 -13.19 -13.99
CA ARG A 148 -23.93 -11.92 -14.63
C ARG A 148 -24.71 -11.04 -13.68
N TYR A 149 -25.61 -11.63 -12.91
CA TYR A 149 -26.25 -11.02 -11.76
C TYR A 149 -25.90 -11.86 -10.53
N VAL A 150 -25.55 -11.20 -9.43
CA VAL A 150 -25.35 -11.84 -8.15
C VAL A 150 -26.40 -11.31 -7.18
N LEU A 151 -27.22 -12.19 -6.63
CA LEU A 151 -28.21 -11.86 -5.62
C LEU A 151 -27.72 -12.40 -4.28
N VAL A 152 -27.49 -11.52 -3.31
CA VAL A 152 -27.04 -11.89 -1.97
C VAL A 152 -28.20 -11.78 -1.01
N ASP A 153 -28.44 -12.85 -0.25
CA ASP A 153 -29.40 -12.83 0.83
C ASP A 153 -28.81 -12.31 2.14
N GLY A 154 -29.65 -11.70 2.96
CA GLY A 154 -29.27 -11.30 4.30
C GLY A 154 -28.23 -10.19 4.40
N TYR A 155 -28.15 -9.26 3.43
CA TYR A 155 -27.15 -8.18 3.46
C TYR A 155 -27.17 -7.39 4.79
N PHE A 156 -28.35 -7.19 5.38
CA PHE A 156 -28.53 -6.52 6.68
C PHE A 156 -28.70 -7.49 7.86
N TRP A 157 -28.50 -8.80 7.67
CA TRP A 157 -28.81 -9.82 8.68
C TRP A 157 -27.92 -9.73 9.92
N THR A 158 -26.60 -9.60 9.73
CA THR A 158 -25.65 -9.43 10.83
C THR A 158 -24.73 -8.24 10.56
N ARG A 159 -24.17 -7.67 11.64
CA ARG A 159 -23.16 -6.60 11.53
C ARG A 159 -21.95 -7.09 10.74
N GLN A 160 -21.53 -8.33 10.95
CA GLN A 160 -20.41 -8.95 10.26
C GLN A 160 -20.68 -9.08 8.77
N ASN A 161 -21.87 -9.55 8.40
CA ASN A 161 -22.27 -9.67 6.99
C ASN A 161 -22.32 -8.30 6.31
N TYR A 162 -22.97 -7.32 6.94
CA TYR A 162 -23.06 -5.97 6.40
C TYR A 162 -21.68 -5.37 6.13
N VAL A 163 -20.75 -5.47 7.08
CA VAL A 163 -19.40 -4.91 6.92
C VAL A 163 -18.61 -5.67 5.85
N ALA A 164 -18.62 -7.00 5.83
CA ALA A 164 -17.89 -7.80 4.85
C ALA A 164 -18.41 -7.61 3.42
N VAL A 165 -19.73 -7.64 3.23
CA VAL A 165 -20.33 -7.39 1.91
C VAL A 165 -20.10 -5.94 1.46
N SER A 166 -20.11 -4.96 2.37
CA SER A 166 -19.81 -3.57 2.01
C SER A 166 -18.34 -3.36 1.62
N ASP A 167 -17.41 -4.02 2.32
CA ASP A 167 -15.99 -4.05 1.95
C ASP A 167 -15.79 -4.68 0.56
N PHE A 168 -16.47 -5.80 0.28
CA PHE A 168 -16.51 -6.42 -1.05
C PHE A 168 -16.97 -5.42 -2.14
N LEU A 169 -18.09 -4.73 -1.92
CA LEU A 169 -18.62 -3.76 -2.89
C LEU A 169 -17.64 -2.61 -3.15
N PHE A 170 -16.99 -2.10 -2.10
CA PHE A 170 -15.98 -1.06 -2.24
C PHE A 170 -14.76 -1.56 -3.01
N ARG A 171 -14.27 -2.76 -2.66
CA ARG A 171 -13.09 -3.39 -3.23
C ARG A 171 -13.26 -3.72 -4.70
N TYR A 172 -14.42 -4.23 -5.09
CA TYR A 172 -14.69 -4.67 -6.46
C TYR A 172 -15.47 -3.65 -7.29
N ALA A 173 -15.62 -2.41 -6.82
CA ALA A 173 -16.46 -1.39 -7.46
C ALA A 173 -16.18 -1.18 -8.96
N ASN A 174 -14.92 -1.33 -9.40
CA ASN A 174 -14.51 -1.21 -10.80
C ASN A 174 -14.94 -2.40 -11.68
N LEU A 175 -15.35 -3.52 -11.10
CA LEU A 175 -15.83 -4.72 -11.79
C LEU A 175 -17.36 -4.80 -11.85
N LEU A 176 -18.06 -3.86 -11.22
CA LEU A 176 -19.52 -3.83 -11.12
C LEU A 176 -20.08 -2.73 -12.04
N ASP A 177 -21.11 -3.05 -12.82
CA ASP A 177 -21.86 -2.01 -13.54
C ASP A 177 -22.76 -1.24 -12.56
N PHE A 178 -23.40 -1.96 -11.63
CA PHE A 178 -24.16 -1.40 -10.52
C PHE A 178 -24.38 -2.43 -9.41
N TYR A 179 -24.78 -1.95 -8.24
CA TYR A 179 -25.39 -2.75 -7.18
C TYR A 179 -26.51 -1.95 -6.51
N GLY A 180 -27.47 -2.64 -5.92
CA GLY A 180 -28.57 -2.01 -5.19
C GLY A 180 -29.30 -2.97 -4.28
N VAL A 181 -29.78 -2.46 -3.16
CA VAL A 181 -30.56 -3.24 -2.20
C VAL A 181 -32.02 -3.18 -2.57
N ILE A 182 -32.66 -4.33 -2.74
CA ILE A 182 -34.10 -4.44 -2.82
C ILE A 182 -34.62 -4.46 -1.38
N PRO A 183 -35.57 -3.59 -0.99
CA PRO A 183 -36.17 -3.65 0.33
C PRO A 183 -36.95 -4.96 0.52
N GLY A 184 -36.56 -5.74 1.52
CA GLY A 184 -37.20 -7.00 1.90
C GLY A 184 -36.82 -7.43 3.31
N TYR A 185 -36.93 -8.72 3.61
CA TYR A 185 -36.91 -9.24 4.98
C TYR A 185 -35.56 -9.00 5.70
N ALA A 186 -34.45 -9.20 4.98
CA ALA A 186 -33.10 -9.00 5.50
C ALA A 186 -32.20 -8.18 4.56
N GLY A 187 -32.82 -7.48 3.59
CA GLY A 187 -32.15 -6.71 2.54
C GLY A 187 -31.51 -7.61 1.49
N GLU A 188 -32.13 -7.71 0.33
CA GLU A 188 -31.66 -8.52 -0.79
C GLU A 188 -30.79 -7.64 -1.70
N LEU A 189 -29.48 -7.87 -1.68
CA LEU A 189 -28.53 -7.09 -2.47
C LEU A 189 -28.40 -7.70 -3.86
N LEU A 190 -28.75 -6.92 -4.90
CA LEU A 190 -28.56 -7.31 -6.30
C LEU A 190 -27.36 -6.57 -6.88
N ILE A 191 -26.41 -7.33 -7.41
CA ILE A 191 -25.18 -6.87 -8.03
C ILE A 191 -25.22 -7.23 -9.52
N LYS A 192 -24.77 -6.31 -10.38
CA LYS A 192 -24.55 -6.54 -11.80
C LYS A 192 -23.05 -6.47 -12.10
N THR A 193 -22.48 -7.62 -12.46
CA THR A 193 -21.08 -7.73 -12.89
C THR A 193 -20.90 -7.16 -14.29
N SER A 194 -19.81 -6.42 -14.49
CA SER A 194 -19.44 -5.90 -15.80
C SER A 194 -19.13 -7.04 -16.79
N PRO A 195 -19.72 -7.06 -18.00
CA PRO A 195 -19.49 -8.14 -18.97
C PRO A 195 -18.02 -8.35 -19.34
N SER A 196 -17.27 -7.26 -19.55
CA SER A 196 -15.84 -7.33 -19.89
C SER A 196 -15.00 -7.92 -18.77
N CYS A 197 -15.36 -7.64 -17.52
CA CYS A 197 -14.67 -8.19 -16.35
C CYS A 197 -15.03 -9.67 -16.15
N LEU A 198 -16.29 -10.04 -16.37
CA LEU A 198 -16.74 -11.43 -16.23
C LEU A 198 -16.06 -12.37 -17.23
N GLU A 199 -15.84 -11.92 -18.46
CA GLU A 199 -15.07 -12.66 -19.46
C GLU A 199 -13.62 -12.88 -19.02
N GLN A 200 -12.98 -11.87 -18.41
CA GLN A 200 -11.61 -11.99 -17.88
C GLN A 200 -11.53 -12.96 -16.70
N LEU A 201 -12.49 -12.88 -15.76
CA LEU A 201 -12.54 -13.70 -14.55
C LEU A 201 -12.85 -15.18 -14.83
N SER A 202 -13.74 -15.45 -15.79
CA SER A 202 -14.23 -16.81 -16.10
C SER A 202 -13.21 -17.70 -16.81
N HIS A 203 -12.17 -17.13 -17.45
CA HIS A 203 -11.12 -17.90 -18.15
C HIS A 203 -10.00 -18.39 -17.22
N GLY A 204 -10.18 -18.31 -15.90
CA GLY A 204 -9.19 -18.80 -14.95
C GLY A 204 -7.85 -18.06 -15.03
N GLN A 205 -7.82 -16.84 -15.59
CA GLN A 205 -6.66 -15.97 -15.42
C GLN A 205 -6.59 -15.59 -13.96
N SER A 206 -5.82 -16.38 -13.20
CA SER A 206 -5.30 -15.97 -11.90
C SER A 206 -4.77 -14.55 -12.05
N TYR A 207 -5.27 -13.62 -11.25
CA TYR A 207 -4.74 -12.25 -11.18
C TYR A 207 -3.23 -12.22 -10.91
N LYS A 208 -2.64 -13.32 -10.43
CA LYS A 208 -1.19 -13.46 -10.37
C LYS A 208 -0.64 -13.71 -11.77
N SER A 209 -0.33 -12.61 -12.43
CA SER A 209 0.56 -12.60 -13.58
C SER A 209 1.88 -13.30 -13.21
N ASN A 210 2.42 -14.06 -14.17
CA ASN A 210 3.69 -14.79 -13.99
C ASN A 210 4.91 -14.00 -14.48
N SER A 211 4.75 -12.75 -14.93
CA SER A 211 5.85 -11.89 -15.38
C SER A 211 5.55 -10.40 -15.21
N SER A 212 6.60 -9.60 -15.13
CA SER A 212 6.51 -8.13 -15.10
C SER A 212 5.88 -7.56 -16.37
N LEU A 213 6.14 -8.20 -17.53
CA LEU A 213 5.58 -7.77 -18.82
C LEU A 213 4.06 -7.82 -18.84
N ALA A 214 3.45 -8.83 -18.22
CA ALA A 214 1.99 -9.00 -18.22
C ALA A 214 1.26 -8.01 -17.30
N ILE A 215 1.94 -7.40 -16.32
CA ILE A 215 1.38 -6.33 -15.47
C ILE A 215 1.73 -4.93 -15.97
N ARG A 216 2.54 -4.78 -17.02
CA ARG A 216 3.03 -3.48 -17.51
C ARG A 216 1.92 -2.45 -17.77
N GLN A 217 0.76 -2.90 -18.23
CA GLN A 217 -0.38 -2.02 -18.55
C GLN A 217 -1.01 -1.39 -17.31
N ALA A 218 -0.77 -1.93 -16.11
CA ALA A 218 -1.28 -1.36 -14.86
C ALA A 218 -0.54 -0.05 -14.46
N TYR A 219 0.67 0.17 -14.96
CA TYR A 219 1.54 1.31 -14.59
C TYR A 219 1.25 2.54 -15.44
N THR A 220 0.12 3.17 -15.13
CA THR A 220 -0.37 4.38 -15.79
C THR A 220 -0.04 5.64 -15.00
N ALA A 221 -0.14 6.80 -15.64
CA ALA A 221 -0.05 8.09 -14.95
C ALA A 221 -1.05 8.20 -13.77
N ASP A 222 -2.24 7.61 -13.90
CA ASP A 222 -3.25 7.60 -12.85
C ASP A 222 -2.81 6.76 -11.64
N TYR A 223 -2.24 5.57 -11.86
CA TYR A 223 -1.66 4.77 -10.79
C TYR A 223 -0.60 5.58 -10.01
N TYR A 224 0.38 6.16 -10.72
CA TYR A 224 1.44 6.93 -10.08
C TYR A 224 0.93 8.19 -9.36
N THR A 225 -0.16 8.81 -9.80
CA THR A 225 -0.63 10.10 -9.24
C THR A 225 -1.80 9.99 -8.27
N LYS A 226 -2.40 8.81 -8.10
CA LYS A 226 -3.59 8.62 -7.26
C LYS A 226 -3.55 7.41 -6.32
N ASP A 227 -2.71 6.41 -6.58
CA ASP A 227 -2.73 5.14 -5.85
C ASP A 227 -1.36 4.71 -5.33
N CYS A 228 -0.33 4.81 -6.17
CA CYS A 228 1.06 4.50 -5.80
C CYS A 228 1.48 5.28 -4.56
N GLY A 229 1.93 4.57 -3.51
CA GLY A 229 2.28 5.19 -2.24
C GLY A 229 3.19 6.41 -2.41
N GLY A 230 2.95 7.46 -1.61
CA GLY A 230 3.64 8.74 -1.75
C GLY A 230 3.13 9.64 -2.88
N PHE A 231 2.02 9.31 -3.57
CA PHE A 231 1.50 10.18 -4.62
C PHE A 231 1.12 11.58 -4.10
N ASP A 232 0.61 11.68 -2.87
CA ASP A 232 0.27 12.97 -2.25
C ASP A 232 1.50 13.87 -2.03
N THR A 233 2.63 13.29 -1.60
CA THR A 233 3.88 14.04 -1.43
C THR A 233 4.41 14.50 -2.79
N TYR A 234 4.40 13.61 -3.79
CA TYR A 234 4.76 13.96 -5.17
C TYR A 234 3.88 15.08 -5.72
N ARG A 235 2.55 15.03 -5.55
CA ARG A 235 1.64 16.08 -6.04
C ARG A 235 1.90 17.43 -5.39
N ARG A 236 2.25 17.45 -4.09
CA ARG A 236 2.55 18.69 -3.36
C ARG A 236 3.89 19.31 -3.78
N ASN A 237 4.95 18.52 -3.91
CA ASN A 237 6.32 19.04 -4.10
C ASN A 237 6.96 18.72 -5.47
N LYS A 238 6.21 18.07 -6.37
CA LYS A 238 6.62 17.67 -7.73
C LYS A 238 7.87 16.78 -7.75
N GLY A 239 8.04 15.93 -6.73
CA GLY A 239 9.15 14.99 -6.60
C GLY A 239 10.51 15.60 -6.24
N LYS A 240 10.54 16.88 -5.86
CA LYS A 240 11.79 17.60 -5.55
C LYS A 240 12.27 17.39 -4.12
N ARG A 241 11.39 16.90 -3.24
CA ARG A 241 11.70 16.62 -1.83
C ARG A 241 11.31 15.20 -1.47
N LEU A 242 12.22 14.51 -0.78
CA LEU A 242 11.97 13.19 -0.23
C LEU A 242 11.15 13.32 1.06
N GLU A 243 9.83 13.33 0.92
CA GLU A 243 8.88 13.31 2.05
C GLU A 243 8.23 11.94 2.23
N ASP A 244 8.31 11.04 1.24
CA ASP A 244 7.89 9.64 1.41
C ASP A 244 8.91 8.93 2.32
N PRO A 245 8.48 8.44 3.49
CA PRO A 245 9.38 7.78 4.43
C PRO A 245 10.10 6.53 3.89
N ARG A 246 9.54 5.82 2.89
CA ARG A 246 10.20 4.67 2.23
C ARG A 246 11.40 5.13 1.40
N LEU A 247 11.22 6.22 0.65
CA LEU A 247 12.30 6.81 -0.14
C LEU A 247 13.36 7.46 0.75
N GLN A 248 12.94 8.10 1.85
CA GLN A 248 13.85 8.59 2.90
C GLN A 248 14.71 7.47 3.48
N ALA A 249 14.12 6.28 3.71
CA ALA A 249 14.84 5.11 4.18
C ALA A 249 15.93 4.66 3.20
N ILE A 250 15.58 4.52 1.91
CA ILE A 250 16.56 4.18 0.86
C ILE A 250 17.65 5.23 0.75
N ALA A 251 17.30 6.53 0.76
CA ALA A 251 18.27 7.63 0.72
C ALA A 251 19.22 7.60 1.92
N THR A 252 18.71 7.32 3.11
CA THR A 252 19.49 7.23 4.36
C THR A 252 20.47 6.06 4.30
N ILE A 253 20.04 4.87 3.88
CA ILE A 253 20.93 3.71 3.71
C ILE A 253 21.97 3.96 2.60
N SER A 254 21.53 4.56 1.50
CA SER A 254 22.35 4.89 0.33
C SER A 254 23.44 5.91 0.60
N SER A 255 23.30 6.71 1.67
CA SER A 255 24.31 7.70 2.07
C SER A 255 25.71 7.09 2.31
N LEU A 256 25.82 5.77 2.49
CA LEU A 256 27.11 5.05 2.56
C LEU A 256 28.01 5.31 1.34
N LYS A 257 27.40 5.76 0.24
CA LYS A 257 28.09 6.37 -0.91
C LYS A 257 27.73 7.85 -0.97
N THR A 258 28.72 8.68 -1.26
CA THR A 258 28.56 10.15 -1.30
C THR A 258 28.83 10.77 -2.66
N LYS A 259 29.34 9.99 -3.62
CA LYS A 259 29.58 10.42 -5.01
C LYS A 259 29.73 9.21 -5.92
N GLY A 260 29.64 9.45 -7.23
CA GLY A 260 29.92 8.45 -8.26
C GLY A 260 28.71 8.22 -9.17
N TYR A 261 28.55 6.98 -9.63
CA TYR A 261 27.45 6.57 -10.50
C TYR A 261 26.39 5.81 -9.72
N VAL A 262 25.12 6.20 -9.89
CA VAL A 262 23.95 5.56 -9.30
C VAL A 262 23.11 4.90 -10.38
N LEU A 263 22.65 3.68 -10.12
CA LEU A 263 21.61 3.01 -10.90
C LEU A 263 20.31 2.99 -10.08
N ASP A 264 19.30 3.75 -10.53
CA ASP A 264 17.97 3.79 -9.93
C ASP A 264 17.03 2.88 -10.72
N ILE A 265 16.73 1.71 -10.16
CA ILE A 265 15.96 0.64 -10.81
C ILE A 265 14.50 0.78 -10.40
N GLY A 266 13.59 0.80 -11.37
CA GLY A 266 12.18 1.10 -11.13
C GLY A 266 12.03 2.52 -10.58
N CYS A 267 12.57 3.51 -11.29
CA CYS A 267 12.69 4.88 -10.77
C CYS A 267 11.34 5.57 -10.55
N GLY A 268 10.23 5.02 -11.07
CA GLY A 268 8.88 5.51 -10.82
C GLY A 268 8.74 6.98 -11.20
N ARG A 269 8.28 7.80 -10.26
CA ARG A 269 8.08 9.25 -10.49
C ARG A 269 9.38 10.06 -10.33
N GLY A 270 10.53 9.41 -10.11
CA GLY A 270 11.85 10.02 -10.16
C GLY A 270 12.30 10.78 -8.92
N GLU A 271 11.62 10.64 -7.77
CA GLU A 271 11.99 11.37 -6.55
C GLU A 271 13.39 10.99 -6.03
N LEU A 272 13.72 9.69 -6.02
CA LEU A 272 15.07 9.21 -5.70
C LEU A 272 16.10 9.63 -6.75
N THR A 273 15.74 9.54 -8.04
CA THR A 273 16.58 10.00 -9.15
C THR A 273 16.95 11.49 -8.98
N TYR A 274 15.97 12.36 -8.68
CA TYR A 274 16.17 13.77 -8.40
C TYR A 274 17.07 13.98 -7.19
N TYR A 275 16.81 13.27 -6.10
CA TYR A 275 17.65 13.30 -4.90
C TYR A 275 19.11 12.97 -5.22
N PHE A 276 19.41 11.85 -5.88
CA PHE A 276 20.78 11.47 -6.20
C PHE A 276 21.48 12.48 -7.12
N ALA A 277 20.77 13.01 -8.12
CA ALA A 277 21.31 14.05 -9.00
C ALA A 277 21.67 15.33 -8.23
N ARG A 278 20.82 15.73 -7.27
CA ARG A 278 21.06 16.87 -6.37
C ARG A 278 22.23 16.63 -5.42
N GLN A 279 22.43 15.39 -4.97
CA GLN A 279 23.61 14.97 -4.19
C GLN A 279 24.89 14.88 -5.04
N GLY A 280 24.83 15.18 -6.35
CA GLY A 280 25.99 15.24 -7.25
C GLY A 280 26.37 13.90 -7.89
N PHE A 281 25.52 12.88 -7.78
CA PHE A 281 25.72 11.62 -8.51
C PHE A 281 25.40 11.77 -10.00
N LYS A 282 26.06 10.93 -10.81
CA LYS A 282 25.63 10.64 -12.17
C LYS A 282 24.65 9.47 -12.12
N THR A 283 23.38 9.73 -12.43
CA THR A 283 22.29 8.78 -12.21
C THR A 283 21.83 8.18 -13.53
N THR A 284 21.77 6.85 -13.61
CA THR A 284 21.02 6.12 -14.63
C THR A 284 19.69 5.69 -13.99
N ALA A 285 18.56 6.14 -14.53
CA ALA A 285 17.24 5.85 -14.02
C ALA A 285 16.46 5.00 -15.03
N ILE A 286 15.94 3.85 -14.60
CA ILE A 286 15.25 2.89 -15.46
C ILE A 286 13.86 2.62 -14.92
N ASP A 287 12.86 2.70 -15.79
CA ASP A 287 11.52 2.22 -15.52
C ASP A 287 10.91 1.78 -16.87
N TYR A 288 10.15 0.69 -16.93
CA TYR A 288 9.55 0.28 -18.19
C TYR A 288 8.32 1.13 -18.56
N SER A 289 7.77 1.91 -17.62
CA SER A 289 6.56 2.70 -17.81
C SER A 289 6.93 4.04 -18.43
N ALA A 290 6.39 4.31 -19.61
CA ALA A 290 6.56 5.59 -20.28
C ALA A 290 5.94 6.74 -19.46
N ASP A 291 4.87 6.48 -18.70
CA ASP A 291 4.24 7.46 -17.83
C ASP A 291 5.12 7.78 -16.61
N ALA A 292 5.76 6.75 -16.02
CA ALA A 292 6.73 6.93 -14.94
C ALA A 292 7.89 7.83 -15.38
N ILE A 293 8.52 7.50 -16.51
CA ILE A 293 9.65 8.28 -17.06
C ILE A 293 9.24 9.72 -17.35
N GLN A 294 8.05 9.96 -17.90
CA GLN A 294 7.56 11.32 -18.12
C GLN A 294 7.40 12.11 -16.80
N LEU A 295 6.88 11.47 -15.75
CA LEU A 295 6.77 12.08 -14.42
C LEU A 295 8.15 12.35 -13.80
N ALA A 296 9.09 11.41 -13.94
CA ALA A 296 10.46 11.54 -13.47
C ALA A 296 11.22 12.69 -14.13
N VAL A 297 11.06 12.88 -15.44
CA VAL A 297 11.65 14.01 -16.16
C VAL A 297 11.07 15.35 -15.67
N LYS A 298 9.77 15.42 -15.36
CA LYS A 298 9.11 16.64 -14.86
C LYS A 298 9.67 17.12 -13.51
N CYS A 299 10.25 16.25 -12.68
CA CYS A 299 10.94 16.65 -11.45
C CYS A 299 12.04 17.69 -11.71
N PHE A 300 12.61 17.70 -12.91
CA PHE A 300 13.72 18.56 -13.31
C PHE A 300 13.31 19.83 -14.07
N ASP A 301 12.02 20.16 -14.17
CA ASP A 301 11.55 21.28 -15.00
C ASP A 301 12.14 22.64 -14.60
N GLU A 302 12.37 22.87 -13.32
CA GLU A 302 12.98 24.09 -12.79
C GLU A 302 14.50 23.92 -12.53
N SER A 303 15.04 22.71 -12.74
CA SER A 303 16.42 22.34 -12.37
C SER A 303 17.16 21.70 -13.55
N LYS A 304 17.07 22.30 -14.75
CA LYS A 304 17.64 21.73 -16.00
C LYS A 304 19.15 21.45 -15.93
N ASN A 305 19.90 22.16 -15.08
CA ASN A 305 21.31 21.86 -14.82
C ASN A 305 21.51 20.49 -14.17
N LEU A 306 20.65 20.10 -13.22
CA LEU A 306 20.72 18.77 -12.58
C LEU A 306 20.36 17.65 -13.54
N LEU A 307 19.48 17.90 -14.52
CA LEU A 307 19.11 16.93 -15.55
C LEU A 307 20.32 16.44 -16.36
N THR A 308 21.36 17.25 -16.50
CA THR A 308 22.62 16.86 -17.18
C THR A 308 23.40 15.75 -16.45
N ASN A 309 23.04 15.46 -15.20
CA ASN A 309 23.59 14.36 -14.43
C ASN A 309 22.76 13.07 -14.57
N VAL A 310 21.65 13.07 -15.31
CA VAL A 310 20.70 11.96 -15.35
C VAL A 310 20.51 11.41 -16.75
N GLN A 311 20.51 10.09 -16.86
CA GLN A 311 20.13 9.36 -18.07
C GLN A 311 18.90 8.51 -17.76
N PHE A 312 17.81 8.74 -18.49
CA PHE A 312 16.58 7.96 -18.38
C PHE A 312 16.50 6.86 -19.42
N PHE A 313 16.05 5.68 -19.01
CA PHE A 313 15.71 4.55 -19.88
C PHE A 313 14.27 4.13 -19.62
N CYS A 314 13.42 4.28 -20.65
CA CYS A 314 12.10 3.67 -20.67
C CYS A 314 12.21 2.22 -21.16
N ASP A 315 12.71 1.33 -20.31
CA ASP A 315 13.09 -0.03 -20.70
C ASP A 315 12.96 -1.01 -19.53
N ASP A 316 12.99 -2.31 -19.83
CA ASP A 316 13.01 -3.37 -18.83
C ASP A 316 14.40 -3.45 -18.17
N ALA A 317 14.46 -3.30 -16.84
CA ALA A 317 15.69 -3.37 -16.07
C ALA A 317 16.46 -4.68 -16.26
N CYS A 318 15.76 -5.79 -16.52
CA CYS A 318 16.36 -7.10 -16.76
C CYS A 318 17.12 -7.15 -18.08
N THR A 319 16.72 -6.39 -19.10
CA THR A 319 17.26 -6.47 -20.47
C THR A 319 17.98 -5.21 -20.97
N VAL A 320 17.72 -4.03 -20.38
CA VAL A 320 18.35 -2.75 -20.74
C VAL A 320 19.89 -2.82 -20.82
N PRO A 321 20.53 -2.31 -21.87
CA PRO A 321 21.98 -2.33 -22.00
C PRO A 321 22.63 -1.31 -21.07
N LEU A 322 23.42 -1.79 -20.11
CA LEU A 322 24.22 -0.95 -19.21
C LEU A 322 25.67 -0.87 -19.71
N GLN A 323 26.22 0.34 -19.76
CA GLN A 323 27.58 0.59 -20.28
C GLN A 323 28.56 1.01 -19.18
N THR A 324 28.09 1.23 -17.96
CA THR A 324 28.87 1.80 -16.86
C THR A 324 28.87 0.86 -15.66
N GLN A 325 29.89 0.98 -14.82
CA GLN A 325 29.88 0.35 -13.49
C GLN A 325 29.43 1.35 -12.42
N TYR A 326 28.60 0.88 -11.50
CA TYR A 326 27.92 1.73 -10.51
C TYR A 326 28.56 1.62 -9.13
N ASP A 327 28.68 2.76 -8.45
CA ASP A 327 29.09 2.84 -7.05
C ASP A 327 27.93 2.47 -6.11
N LEU A 328 26.70 2.74 -6.57
CA LEU A 328 25.46 2.46 -5.87
C LEU A 328 24.41 2.01 -6.89
N ALA A 329 23.69 0.93 -6.59
CA ALA A 329 22.44 0.58 -7.24
C ALA A 329 21.34 0.58 -6.19
N VAL A 330 20.14 1.03 -6.55
CA VAL A 330 18.98 1.05 -5.67
C VAL A 330 17.77 0.41 -6.34
N ALA A 331 16.97 -0.31 -5.55
CA ALA A 331 15.64 -0.77 -5.92
C ALA A 331 14.71 -0.58 -4.73
N SER A 332 13.67 0.23 -4.88
CA SER A 332 12.69 0.55 -3.83
C SER A 332 11.32 0.09 -4.29
N ASP A 333 10.77 -0.94 -3.66
CA ASP A 333 9.46 -1.52 -4.01
C ASP A 333 9.37 -1.92 -5.50
N VAL A 334 10.35 -2.69 -5.99
CA VAL A 334 10.43 -3.16 -7.39
C VAL A 334 10.38 -4.68 -7.53
N ILE A 335 11.10 -5.41 -6.68
CA ILE A 335 11.34 -6.85 -6.89
C ILE A 335 10.10 -7.73 -6.67
N GLU A 336 9.12 -7.22 -5.92
CA GLU A 336 7.80 -7.81 -5.73
C GLU A 336 6.95 -7.76 -7.01
N HIS A 337 7.32 -6.92 -7.97
CA HIS A 337 6.69 -6.78 -9.30
C HIS A 337 7.39 -7.62 -10.39
N LEU A 338 8.48 -8.32 -10.05
CA LEU A 338 9.26 -9.16 -10.96
C LEU A 338 9.07 -10.63 -10.60
N SER A 339 8.91 -11.51 -11.58
CA SER A 339 8.90 -12.96 -11.35
C SER A 339 10.23 -13.44 -10.77
N PRO A 340 10.28 -14.63 -10.12
CA PRO A 340 11.51 -15.16 -9.55
C PRO A 340 12.69 -15.23 -10.55
N ASP A 341 12.42 -15.53 -11.82
CA ASP A 341 13.44 -15.63 -12.87
C ASP A 341 13.92 -14.23 -13.35
N GLU A 342 13.01 -13.26 -13.43
CA GLU A 342 13.36 -11.85 -13.70
C GLU A 342 14.22 -11.27 -12.57
N VAL A 343 13.89 -11.57 -11.30
CA VAL A 343 14.71 -11.16 -10.14
C VAL A 343 16.12 -11.76 -10.21
N ASP A 344 16.24 -13.05 -10.55
CA ASP A 344 17.54 -13.71 -10.69
C ASP A 344 18.37 -13.06 -11.81
N THR A 345 17.74 -12.78 -12.96
CA THR A 345 18.33 -12.08 -14.10
C THR A 345 18.80 -10.68 -13.73
N LEU A 346 17.96 -9.91 -13.02
CA LEU A 346 18.28 -8.58 -12.53
C LEU A 346 19.50 -8.64 -11.59
N TYR A 347 19.49 -9.53 -10.60
CA TYR A 347 20.59 -9.64 -9.65
C TYR A 347 21.91 -10.07 -10.32
N GLN A 348 21.87 -10.98 -11.29
CA GLN A 348 23.04 -11.34 -12.08
C GLN A 348 23.61 -10.12 -12.84
N LYS A 349 22.72 -9.35 -13.49
CA LYS A 349 23.10 -8.13 -14.20
C LYS A 349 23.71 -7.10 -13.24
N LEU A 350 23.10 -6.89 -12.07
CA LEU A 350 23.60 -5.95 -11.06
C LEU A 350 24.96 -6.39 -10.53
N ALA A 351 25.15 -7.68 -10.22
CA ALA A 351 26.45 -8.20 -9.80
C ALA A 351 27.55 -7.91 -10.85
N LYS A 352 27.24 -7.98 -12.14
CA LYS A 352 28.20 -7.65 -13.22
C LYS A 352 28.52 -6.16 -13.32
N HIS A 353 27.52 -5.28 -13.12
CA HIS A 353 27.66 -3.83 -13.31
C HIS A 353 27.95 -3.07 -12.02
N LEU A 354 27.91 -3.72 -10.87
CA LEU A 354 28.32 -3.10 -9.61
C LEU A 354 29.85 -3.10 -9.52
N LYS A 355 30.45 -1.96 -9.14
CA LYS A 355 31.88 -1.90 -8.84
C LYS A 355 32.22 -2.85 -7.69
N VAL A 356 33.50 -3.23 -7.58
CA VAL A 356 33.99 -4.11 -6.50
C VAL A 356 33.65 -3.57 -5.10
N ASN A 357 33.73 -2.25 -4.90
CA ASN A 357 33.34 -1.59 -3.66
C ASN A 357 31.91 -1.02 -3.70
N GLY A 358 31.14 -1.29 -4.75
CA GLY A 358 29.79 -0.77 -4.92
C GLY A 358 28.78 -1.46 -3.99
N LEU A 359 27.66 -0.79 -3.75
CA LEU A 359 26.57 -1.30 -2.93
C LEU A 359 25.28 -1.41 -3.74
N PHE A 360 24.57 -2.52 -3.61
CA PHE A 360 23.19 -2.62 -4.04
C PHE A 360 22.28 -2.52 -2.81
N VAL A 361 21.51 -1.43 -2.71
CA VAL A 361 20.58 -1.17 -1.61
C VAL A 361 19.17 -1.49 -2.08
N LEU A 362 18.45 -2.27 -1.29
CA LEU A 362 17.14 -2.77 -1.65
C LEU A 362 16.15 -2.61 -0.50
N HIS A 363 14.93 -2.20 -0.84
CA HIS A 363 13.74 -2.25 0.00
C HIS A 363 12.61 -2.91 -0.80
N THR A 364 11.82 -3.73 -0.11
CA THR A 364 10.59 -4.30 -0.65
C THR A 364 9.52 -4.36 0.43
N PHE A 365 8.29 -4.17 0.01
CA PHE A 365 7.09 -4.23 0.81
C PHE A 365 5.97 -4.89 0.01
N PRO A 366 5.15 -5.75 0.63
CA PRO A 366 5.18 -6.15 2.03
C PRO A 366 6.02 -7.41 2.26
N ASN A 367 6.52 -7.56 3.49
CA ASN A 367 7.07 -8.82 3.99
C ASN A 367 5.97 -9.90 3.99
N LEU A 368 6.11 -10.93 3.16
CA LEU A 368 5.16 -12.03 3.03
C LEU A 368 4.81 -12.70 4.37
N TRP A 369 5.74 -12.70 5.35
CA TRP A 369 5.46 -13.26 6.68
C TRP A 369 4.41 -12.47 7.47
N TYR A 370 4.23 -11.17 7.20
CA TYR A 370 3.17 -10.38 7.80
C TYR A 370 1.81 -10.94 7.42
N TYR A 371 1.50 -11.06 6.12
CA TYR A 371 0.22 -11.61 5.67
C TYR A 371 0.05 -13.09 5.98
N LYS A 372 1.14 -13.86 5.93
CA LYS A 372 1.05 -15.31 6.20
C LYS A 372 0.80 -15.62 7.68
N TYR A 373 1.30 -14.81 8.61
CA TYR A 373 1.32 -15.18 10.04
C TYR A 373 0.77 -14.11 10.98
N GLU A 374 1.10 -12.84 10.80
CA GLU A 374 0.68 -11.77 11.72
C GLU A 374 -0.74 -11.29 11.42
N TYR A 375 -1.08 -11.07 10.15
CA TYR A 375 -2.40 -10.58 9.76
C TYR A 375 -3.53 -11.53 10.18
N PRO A 376 -3.48 -12.86 9.94
CA PRO A 376 -4.52 -13.80 10.39
C PRO A 376 -4.64 -13.82 11.91
N ARG A 377 -3.53 -13.64 12.65
CA ARG A 377 -3.55 -13.52 14.10
C ARG A 377 -4.23 -12.22 14.54
N ARG A 378 -3.94 -11.09 13.90
CA ARG A 378 -4.58 -9.80 14.18
C ARG A 378 -6.08 -9.85 13.90
N ARG A 379 -6.52 -10.52 12.83
CA ARG A 379 -7.94 -10.78 12.56
C ARG A 379 -8.60 -11.55 13.69
N LYS A 380 -7.98 -12.64 14.18
CA LYS A 380 -8.51 -13.40 15.34
C LYS A 380 -8.62 -12.55 16.61
N ILE A 381 -7.64 -11.68 16.87
CA ILE A 381 -7.67 -10.76 18.02
C ILE A 381 -8.78 -9.71 17.84
N ALA A 382 -8.89 -9.09 16.66
CA ALA A 382 -9.93 -8.12 16.35
C ALA A 382 -11.33 -8.74 16.53
N ALA A 383 -11.55 -9.93 15.97
CA ALA A 383 -12.80 -10.67 16.11
C ALA A 383 -13.12 -10.95 17.59
N SER A 384 -12.13 -11.30 18.42
CA SER A 384 -12.34 -11.56 19.86
C SER A 384 -12.83 -10.36 20.68
N VAL A 385 -12.67 -9.14 20.15
CA VAL A 385 -13.15 -7.89 20.77
C VAL A 385 -14.29 -7.24 19.97
N GLY A 386 -14.87 -7.96 19.00
CA GLY A 386 -15.94 -7.45 18.13
C GLY A 386 -15.48 -6.38 17.13
N ALA A 387 -14.18 -6.24 16.89
CA ALA A 387 -13.63 -5.39 15.85
C ALA A 387 -13.54 -6.15 14.51
N TYR A 388 -13.66 -5.41 13.40
CA TYR A 388 -13.57 -5.98 12.06
C TYR A 388 -12.19 -5.68 11.44
N LEU A 389 -11.62 -6.69 10.81
CA LEU A 389 -10.51 -6.56 9.87
C LEU A 389 -10.86 -7.37 8.62
N PRO A 390 -10.67 -6.81 7.42
CA PRO A 390 -11.07 -7.49 6.19
C PRO A 390 -10.34 -8.83 6.02
N PRO A 391 -10.93 -9.79 5.28
CA PRO A 391 -10.23 -11.02 4.92
C PRO A 391 -8.93 -10.74 4.14
N GLU A 392 -8.98 -9.75 3.24
CA GLU A 392 -7.88 -9.34 2.38
C GLU A 392 -7.55 -7.85 2.60
N PRO A 393 -6.43 -7.52 3.28
CA PRO A 393 -6.05 -6.13 3.56
C PRO A 393 -5.42 -5.38 2.38
N ARG A 394 -5.01 -6.10 1.34
CA ARG A 394 -4.36 -5.50 0.17
C ARG A 394 -5.38 -4.89 -0.78
N THR A 395 -4.97 -3.82 -1.44
CA THR A 395 -5.68 -3.24 -2.58
C THR A 395 -5.67 -4.19 -3.78
N ASN A 396 -6.53 -3.93 -4.78
CA ASN A 396 -6.52 -4.69 -6.03
C ASN A 396 -5.21 -4.50 -6.80
N TYR A 397 -4.65 -3.28 -6.75
CA TYR A 397 -3.35 -2.98 -7.36
C TYR A 397 -2.24 -3.82 -6.74
N GLU A 398 -2.15 -3.90 -5.42
CA GLU A 398 -1.17 -4.75 -4.73
C GLU A 398 -1.36 -6.23 -5.11
N LEU A 399 -2.59 -6.75 -5.09
CA LEU A 399 -2.82 -8.15 -5.47
C LEU A 399 -2.44 -8.46 -6.93
N TRP A 400 -2.68 -7.51 -7.83
CA TRP A 400 -2.41 -7.70 -9.25
C TRP A 400 -0.93 -7.52 -9.59
N MET A 401 -0.27 -6.54 -8.98
CA MET A 401 1.09 -6.14 -9.34
C MET A 401 2.16 -6.81 -8.48
N HIS A 402 1.87 -7.20 -7.24
CA HIS A 402 2.83 -7.92 -6.38
C HIS A 402 2.83 -9.42 -6.69
N ILE A 403 3.42 -9.77 -7.82
CA ILE A 403 3.51 -11.14 -8.32
C ILE A 403 4.53 -12.00 -7.56
N ASN A 404 5.42 -11.39 -6.78
CA ASN A 404 6.55 -12.05 -6.10
C ASN A 404 6.87 -11.43 -4.73
N GLU A 405 5.86 -11.36 -3.85
CA GLU A 405 6.02 -10.90 -2.47
C GLU A 405 7.16 -11.66 -1.75
N GLN A 406 8.12 -10.89 -1.22
CA GLN A 406 9.33 -11.48 -0.67
C GLN A 406 9.17 -11.92 0.78
N SER A 407 9.90 -13.00 1.11
CA SER A 407 10.18 -13.33 2.49
C SER A 407 11.68 -13.21 2.78
N PRO A 408 12.07 -13.00 4.05
CA PRO A 408 13.47 -12.89 4.48
C PRO A 408 14.38 -14.00 3.98
N ARG A 409 13.87 -15.24 4.00
CA ARG A 409 14.63 -16.42 3.58
C ARG A 409 14.85 -16.43 2.07
N ILE A 410 13.79 -16.13 1.32
CA ILE A 410 13.81 -16.09 -0.15
C ILE A 410 14.75 -14.97 -0.61
N LEU A 411 14.56 -13.75 -0.11
CA LEU A 411 15.35 -12.59 -0.50
C LEU A 411 16.84 -12.81 -0.23
N LYS A 412 17.19 -13.27 0.97
CA LYS A 412 18.59 -13.57 1.32
C LYS A 412 19.18 -14.64 0.41
N GLN A 413 18.44 -15.72 0.16
CA GLN A 413 18.89 -16.81 -0.71
C GLN A 413 19.14 -16.32 -2.14
N GLN A 414 18.23 -15.53 -2.72
CA GLN A 414 18.37 -15.00 -4.08
C GLN A 414 19.58 -14.07 -4.21
N LEU A 415 19.75 -13.11 -3.29
CA LEU A 415 20.89 -12.19 -3.30
C LEU A 415 22.23 -12.94 -3.12
N SER A 416 22.28 -13.92 -2.21
CA SER A 416 23.49 -14.71 -1.95
C SER A 416 23.98 -15.55 -3.13
N LYS A 417 23.15 -15.77 -4.17
CA LYS A 417 23.61 -16.44 -5.40
C LYS A 417 24.61 -15.60 -6.19
N HIS A 418 24.43 -14.28 -6.18
CA HIS A 418 25.15 -13.35 -7.06
C HIS A 418 26.10 -12.42 -6.30
N PHE A 419 25.89 -12.22 -4.99
CA PHE A 419 26.71 -11.37 -4.14
C PHE A 419 27.30 -12.15 -2.97
N LYS A 420 28.61 -11.97 -2.76
CA LYS A 420 29.35 -12.63 -1.68
C LYS A 420 28.97 -12.11 -0.30
N TYR A 421 28.68 -10.81 -0.19
CA TYR A 421 28.33 -10.17 1.07
C TYR A 421 26.92 -9.60 0.97
N VAL A 422 26.01 -10.16 1.78
CA VAL A 422 24.62 -9.72 1.87
C VAL A 422 24.31 -9.43 3.33
N LEU A 423 24.00 -8.16 3.62
CA LEU A 423 23.44 -7.71 4.88
C LEU A 423 21.94 -7.54 4.69
N PHE A 424 21.14 -8.12 5.57
CA PHE A 424 19.69 -8.10 5.48
C PHE A 424 19.10 -7.93 6.87
N TRP A 425 18.00 -7.18 6.97
CA TRP A 425 17.28 -7.00 8.23
C TRP A 425 15.80 -6.70 8.01
N PHE A 426 15.02 -6.94 9.07
CA PHE A 426 13.63 -6.55 9.17
C PHE A 426 13.54 -5.12 9.67
N GLY A 427 12.65 -4.33 9.11
CA GLY A 427 12.41 -2.97 9.61
C GLY A 427 10.95 -2.57 9.50
N ASP A 428 10.73 -1.36 9.99
CA ASP A 428 9.54 -0.59 9.69
C ASP A 428 10.02 0.77 9.20
N ILE A 429 9.23 1.45 8.40
CA ILE A 429 9.49 2.81 7.97
C ILE A 429 9.73 3.74 9.18
N SER A 430 8.97 3.54 10.26
CA SER A 430 9.13 4.26 11.52
C SER A 430 10.34 3.81 12.34
N ASN A 431 10.93 2.63 12.06
CA ASN A 431 12.10 2.12 12.76
C ASN A 431 13.05 1.44 11.77
N LEU A 432 13.74 2.26 10.99
CA LEU A 432 14.55 1.85 9.86
C LEU A 432 15.63 0.82 10.22
N GLY A 433 16.31 1.00 11.35
CA GLY A 433 17.36 0.08 11.80
C GLY A 433 16.85 -1.26 12.33
N GLY A 434 15.58 -1.36 12.72
CA GLY A 434 14.88 -2.61 13.04
C GLY A 434 15.74 -3.72 13.65
N SER A 435 15.79 -4.89 12.99
CA SER A 435 16.49 -6.06 13.49
C SER A 435 18.02 -5.98 13.39
N LEU A 436 18.56 -4.94 12.75
CA LEU A 436 20.00 -4.68 12.68
C LEU A 436 20.51 -4.07 13.99
N LEU A 437 19.67 -3.24 14.64
CA LEU A 437 20.01 -2.54 15.89
C LEU A 437 19.58 -3.32 17.14
N LYS A 438 18.49 -4.09 17.04
CA LYS A 438 17.91 -4.84 18.16
C LYS A 438 17.62 -6.27 17.75
N LYS A 439 17.86 -7.22 18.66
CA LYS A 439 17.40 -8.59 18.45
C LYS A 439 15.88 -8.65 18.43
N PHE A 440 15.31 -9.06 17.31
CA PHE A 440 13.86 -9.23 17.18
C PHE A 440 13.40 -10.55 17.79
N SER A 441 12.26 -10.51 18.48
CA SER A 441 11.49 -11.70 18.84
C SER A 441 10.74 -12.25 17.63
N ILE A 442 10.18 -13.46 17.74
CA ILE A 442 9.31 -14.03 16.70
C ILE A 442 8.12 -13.09 16.41
N LYS A 443 7.60 -12.42 17.43
CA LYS A 443 6.51 -11.44 17.29
C LYS A 443 6.97 -10.24 16.44
N ASP A 444 8.14 -9.69 16.73
CA ASP A 444 8.67 -8.53 16.00
C ASP A 444 8.95 -8.89 14.53
N ILE A 445 9.53 -10.07 14.28
CA ILE A 445 9.83 -10.58 12.94
C ILE A 445 8.59 -10.66 12.05
N ARG A 446 7.49 -11.24 12.55
CA ARG A 446 6.25 -11.36 11.77
C ARG A 446 5.46 -10.05 11.69
N SER A 447 5.70 -9.12 12.61
CA SER A 447 5.04 -7.81 12.61
C SER A 447 5.78 -6.77 11.77
N ALA A 448 7.02 -7.04 11.36
CA ALA A 448 7.78 -6.14 10.50
C ALA A 448 7.25 -6.20 9.07
N HIS A 449 6.81 -5.05 8.56
CA HIS A 449 6.21 -4.95 7.23
C HIS A 449 7.25 -4.80 6.10
N SER A 450 8.42 -4.23 6.40
CA SER A 450 9.45 -3.91 5.40
C SER A 450 10.66 -4.82 5.51
N LEU A 451 11.23 -5.15 4.35
CA LEU A 451 12.48 -5.89 4.23
C LEU A 451 13.54 -4.98 3.61
N PHE A 452 14.71 -4.93 4.22
CA PHE A 452 15.85 -4.17 3.72
C PHE A 452 17.06 -5.07 3.49
N ALA A 453 17.81 -4.79 2.43
CA ALA A 453 19.05 -5.49 2.14
C ALA A 453 20.11 -4.55 1.55
N ILE A 454 21.37 -4.87 1.84
CA ILE A 454 22.54 -4.36 1.13
C ILE A 454 23.32 -5.56 0.62
N ALA A 455 23.64 -5.58 -0.67
CA ALA A 455 24.48 -6.59 -1.28
C ALA A 455 25.74 -5.95 -1.90
N SER A 456 26.87 -6.65 -1.83
CA SER A 456 28.15 -6.18 -2.34
C SER A 456 29.13 -7.32 -2.66
N HIS A 457 30.16 -6.99 -3.43
CA HIS A 457 31.31 -7.87 -3.70
C HIS A 457 32.37 -7.85 -2.60
N GLN A 458 32.29 -6.87 -1.69
CA GLN A 458 33.21 -6.70 -0.55
C GLN A 458 32.43 -6.63 0.78
N PRO A 459 33.11 -6.85 1.92
CA PRO A 459 32.48 -6.72 3.23
C PRO A 459 31.78 -5.36 3.41
N ILE A 460 30.55 -5.40 3.93
CA ILE A 460 29.73 -4.22 4.20
C ILE A 460 30.06 -3.73 5.62
N ASP A 461 30.33 -2.43 5.77
CA ASP A 461 30.57 -1.81 7.07
C ASP A 461 29.26 -1.71 7.87
N SER A 462 28.96 -2.76 8.62
CA SER A 462 27.72 -2.83 9.40
C SER A 462 27.67 -1.84 10.55
N ASP A 463 28.82 -1.42 11.08
CA ASP A 463 28.86 -0.52 12.24
C ASP A 463 28.64 0.92 11.81
N LEU A 464 29.21 1.34 10.68
CA LEU A 464 28.86 2.60 10.05
C LEU A 464 27.37 2.66 9.72
N LEU A 465 26.81 1.60 9.11
CA LEU A 465 25.37 1.54 8.82
C LEU A 465 24.52 1.70 10.09
N LYS A 466 24.78 0.91 11.13
CA LYS A 466 24.07 1.02 12.42
C LYS A 466 24.13 2.44 12.98
N SER A 467 25.29 3.10 12.90
CA SER A 467 25.46 4.47 13.39
C SER A 467 24.65 5.52 12.63
N ARG A 468 24.23 5.22 11.39
CA ARG A 468 23.39 6.10 10.56
C ARG A 468 21.89 5.79 10.67
N LEU A 469 21.54 4.58 11.12
CA LEU A 469 20.16 4.15 11.31
C LEU A 469 19.67 4.29 12.76
N HIS A 470 20.49 4.85 13.64
CA HIS A 470 20.22 4.99 15.06
C HIS A 470 20.70 6.34 15.57
N MET A 471 19.85 7.04 16.31
CA MET A 471 20.24 8.25 17.04
C MET A 471 20.04 8.06 18.53
N ALA A 472 21.14 7.78 19.23
CA ALA A 472 21.16 7.75 20.69
C ALA A 472 21.20 9.19 21.25
N PRO A 473 20.76 9.40 22.51
CA PRO A 473 20.94 10.67 23.20
C PRO A 473 22.39 11.16 23.11
N LEU A 474 22.59 12.34 22.55
CA LEU A 474 23.93 12.91 22.42
C LEU A 474 24.39 13.41 23.79
N PRO A 475 25.63 13.13 24.20
CA PRO A 475 26.25 13.83 25.32
C PRO A 475 26.29 15.34 25.09
N ALA A 476 26.73 16.12 26.09
CA ALA A 476 27.00 17.53 25.89
C ALA A 476 27.97 17.73 24.72
N ILE A 477 27.53 18.48 23.71
CA ILE A 477 28.32 18.91 22.56
C ILE A 477 28.94 20.25 22.94
N GLN A 478 30.23 20.42 22.71
CA GLN A 478 30.88 21.69 23.01
C GLN A 478 30.46 22.77 21.99
N PRO A 479 30.51 24.06 22.35
CA PRO A 479 30.40 25.14 21.38
C PRO A 479 31.34 24.91 20.18
N ASP A 480 30.92 25.33 18.99
CA ASP A 480 31.66 25.22 17.72
C ASP A 480 31.88 23.79 17.16
N GLU A 481 31.52 22.73 17.87
CA GLU A 481 31.55 21.35 17.33
C GLU A 481 30.47 21.13 16.27
N ILE A 482 29.40 21.92 16.27
CA ILE A 482 28.42 21.98 15.19
C ILE A 482 28.30 23.44 14.79
N LYS A 483 28.29 23.70 13.48
CA LYS A 483 28.06 25.02 12.93
C LYS A 483 26.87 24.99 12.00
N ILE A 484 26.01 26.00 12.11
CA ILE A 484 24.94 26.30 11.16
C ILE A 484 25.32 27.56 10.39
N THR A 485 24.99 27.62 9.10
CA THR A 485 25.18 28.82 8.28
C THR A 485 24.10 28.89 7.22
N VAL A 486 23.41 30.01 7.16
CA VAL A 486 22.37 30.24 6.13
C VAL A 486 23.03 30.57 4.79
N LYS A 487 22.61 29.87 3.74
CA LYS A 487 23.12 30.03 2.37
C LYS A 487 22.18 30.85 1.50
N ASP A 488 20.89 30.59 1.62
CA ASP A 488 19.84 31.33 0.93
C ASP A 488 18.61 31.45 1.82
N CYS A 489 17.98 32.62 1.81
CA CYS A 489 16.79 32.92 2.61
C CYS A 489 16.01 34.08 1.97
N PRO A 490 14.68 34.00 1.84
CA PRO A 490 13.89 35.14 1.45
C PRO A 490 13.97 36.24 2.51
N LYS A 491 14.08 37.51 2.06
CA LYS A 491 14.07 38.68 2.95
C LYS A 491 12.68 39.05 3.44
N SER A 492 11.64 38.67 2.68
CA SER A 492 10.25 38.95 3.01
C SER A 492 9.34 37.83 2.54
N VAL A 493 8.32 37.53 3.33
CA VAL A 493 7.33 36.46 3.08
C VAL A 493 5.94 36.95 3.42
N GLU A 494 4.90 36.23 3.01
CA GLU A 494 3.52 36.55 3.39
C GLU A 494 3.12 35.84 4.68
N ILE A 495 2.18 36.41 5.43
CA ILE A 495 1.58 35.74 6.59
C ILE A 495 1.06 34.35 6.21
N GLN A 496 1.33 33.36 7.07
CA GLN A 496 0.90 31.97 6.88
C GLN A 496 1.37 31.30 5.58
N SER A 497 2.41 31.84 4.93
CA SER A 497 3.05 31.18 3.79
C SER A 497 4.10 30.17 4.27
N GLU A 498 4.26 29.10 3.50
CA GLU A 498 5.38 28.16 3.64
C GLU A 498 6.52 28.64 2.72
N PHE A 499 7.74 28.68 3.23
CA PHE A 499 8.94 28.95 2.45
C PHE A 499 10.10 28.06 2.90
N VAL A 500 11.21 28.15 2.17
CA VAL A 500 12.41 27.34 2.41
C VAL A 500 13.60 28.24 2.68
N VAL A 501 14.46 27.81 3.59
CA VAL A 501 15.77 28.40 3.87
C VAL A 501 16.84 27.35 3.62
N ASP A 502 17.83 27.66 2.78
CA ASP A 502 18.97 26.77 2.57
C ASP A 502 19.96 26.93 3.71
N VAL A 503 20.13 25.88 4.50
CA VAL A 503 20.93 25.89 5.72
C VAL A 503 22.05 24.87 5.61
N GLU A 504 23.29 25.33 5.62
CA GLU A 504 24.45 24.47 5.73
C GLU A 504 24.73 24.11 7.18
N ILE A 505 24.88 22.82 7.44
CA ILE A 505 25.31 22.31 8.74
C ILE A 505 26.68 21.66 8.55
N THR A 506 27.64 22.04 9.40
CA THR A 506 28.96 21.41 9.50
C THR A 506 29.10 20.72 10.85
N ASN A 507 29.30 19.41 10.84
CA ASN A 507 29.51 18.58 12.02
C ASN A 507 31.01 18.33 12.25
N LYS A 508 31.59 19.00 13.24
CA LYS A 508 32.96 18.77 13.72
C LYS A 508 33.00 17.88 14.96
N SER A 509 31.84 17.46 15.47
CA SER A 509 31.76 16.56 16.61
C SER A 509 32.26 15.16 16.27
N ARG A 510 32.48 14.34 17.31
CA ARG A 510 32.82 12.92 17.18
C ARG A 510 31.60 12.01 16.94
N PHE A 511 30.41 12.58 16.81
CA PHE A 511 29.14 11.84 16.68
C PHE A 511 28.59 11.98 15.27
N VAL A 512 27.84 10.98 14.81
CA VAL A 512 27.01 11.08 13.60
C VAL A 512 25.72 11.80 13.98
N LEU A 513 25.26 12.74 13.16
CA LEU A 513 23.96 13.40 13.33
C LEU A 513 22.99 12.85 12.29
N ASN A 514 21.85 12.34 12.75
CA ASN A 514 20.82 11.79 11.87
C ASN A 514 19.43 11.93 12.49
N SER A 515 18.40 11.80 11.64
CA SER A 515 16.99 11.86 12.05
C SER A 515 16.36 10.48 12.24
N CYS A 516 17.14 9.44 12.55
CA CYS A 516 16.58 8.12 12.87
C CYS A 516 16.22 8.00 14.35
N ASN A 517 15.28 7.11 14.65
CA ASN A 517 14.84 6.81 16.00
C ASN A 517 15.94 6.17 16.89
N PRO A 518 15.83 6.25 18.23
CA PRO A 518 14.70 6.79 19.01
C PRO A 518 14.75 8.29 19.33
N ASN A 519 15.90 8.95 19.21
CA ASN A 519 16.06 10.36 19.57
C ASN A 519 16.60 11.15 18.37
N PRO A 520 15.81 11.29 17.30
CA PRO A 520 16.25 11.92 16.06
C PRO A 520 16.70 13.37 16.29
N VAL A 521 17.72 13.78 15.54
CA VAL A 521 18.12 15.19 15.44
C VAL A 521 17.45 15.80 14.21
N HIS A 522 16.81 16.95 14.38
CA HIS A 522 16.18 17.71 13.31
C HIS A 522 16.73 19.13 13.25
N LEU A 523 16.76 19.70 12.05
CA LEU A 523 16.88 21.14 11.86
C LEU A 523 15.50 21.77 12.08
N SER A 524 15.45 22.84 12.86
CA SER A 524 14.21 23.52 13.24
C SER A 524 14.49 25.01 13.53
N TYR A 525 13.47 25.73 13.98
CA TYR A 525 13.56 27.16 14.23
C TYR A 525 12.59 27.64 15.30
N HIS A 526 12.81 28.87 15.75
CA HIS A 526 11.91 29.68 16.55
C HIS A 526 11.63 31.01 15.82
N TRP A 527 10.43 31.53 15.96
CA TRP A 527 10.14 32.92 15.62
C TRP A 527 10.24 33.78 16.86
N LEU A 528 11.03 34.85 16.79
CA LEU A 528 11.18 35.86 17.83
C LEU A 528 10.70 37.22 17.31
N ASP A 529 10.42 38.14 18.22
CA ASP A 529 10.19 39.54 17.88
C ASP A 529 11.42 40.16 17.20
N ASN A 530 11.25 41.33 16.57
CA ASN A 530 12.33 42.02 15.84
C ASN A 530 13.60 42.29 16.69
N LYS A 531 13.49 42.26 18.02
CA LYS A 531 14.61 42.47 18.95
C LYS A 531 15.25 41.18 19.43
N ALA A 532 14.75 40.01 19.02
CA ALA A 532 15.15 38.69 19.50
C ALA A 532 15.04 38.51 21.03
N ILE A 533 14.10 39.21 21.67
CA ILE A 533 13.88 39.18 23.13
C ILE A 533 12.70 38.28 23.47
N LYS A 534 11.62 38.36 22.69
CA LYS A 534 10.38 37.63 22.97
C LYS A 534 10.14 36.56 21.91
N THR A 535 9.96 35.32 22.34
CA THR A 535 9.50 34.25 21.46
C THR A 535 8.05 34.44 21.05
N ILE A 536 7.80 34.41 19.74
CA ILE A 536 6.48 34.48 19.11
C ILE A 536 5.98 33.07 18.81
N VAL A 537 6.83 32.24 18.21
CA VAL A 537 6.56 30.81 17.96
C VAL A 537 7.76 30.02 18.48
N PHE A 538 7.51 29.17 19.47
CA PHE A 538 8.54 28.32 20.06
C PHE A 538 8.74 27.01 19.29
N GLU A 539 7.73 26.45 18.65
CA GLU A 539 7.86 25.17 17.95
C GLU A 539 7.82 25.38 16.43
N GLY A 540 8.98 25.30 15.78
CA GLY A 540 9.09 25.27 14.32
C GLY A 540 8.97 23.87 13.72
N GLU A 541 8.69 23.78 12.42
CA GLU A 541 8.61 22.51 11.69
C GLU A 541 9.93 21.73 11.72
N ARG A 542 9.84 20.39 11.75
CA ARG A 542 11.02 19.51 11.80
C ARG A 542 11.51 19.17 10.39
N THR A 543 12.73 19.59 10.09
CA THR A 543 13.44 19.18 8.87
C THR A 543 14.41 18.04 9.18
N GLN A 544 14.25 16.91 8.49
CA GLN A 544 15.13 15.75 8.67
C GLN A 544 16.52 15.97 8.06
N LEU A 545 17.55 15.43 8.71
CA LEU A 545 18.92 15.41 8.23
C LEU A 545 19.13 14.23 7.27
N ILE A 546 18.69 14.42 6.02
CA ILE A 546 18.90 13.46 4.92
C ILE A 546 19.75 14.12 3.81
N PRO A 547 20.97 13.61 3.53
CA PRO A 547 21.61 12.48 4.19
C PRO A 547 22.04 12.78 5.64
N PRO A 548 22.29 11.74 6.47
CA PRO A 548 22.99 11.88 7.75
C PRO A 548 24.34 12.59 7.63
N LEU A 549 24.74 13.33 8.66
CA LEU A 549 26.07 13.94 8.76
C LEU A 549 27.02 13.03 9.54
N ASP A 550 28.12 12.64 8.90
CA ASP A 550 29.17 11.89 9.57
C ASP A 550 29.90 12.73 10.63
N LYS A 551 30.57 12.04 11.55
CA LYS A 551 31.52 12.65 12.49
C LYS A 551 32.75 13.21 11.79
N ALA A 552 33.46 14.12 12.44
CA ALA A 552 34.73 14.64 11.94
C ALA A 552 35.77 13.52 11.66
N PRO A 553 36.52 13.59 10.55
CA PRO A 553 37.57 12.62 10.25
C PRO A 553 38.70 12.69 11.28
N GLN A 554 39.09 11.53 11.83
CA GLN A 554 40.12 11.44 12.88
C GLN A 554 41.56 11.68 12.38
N LYS A 555 41.79 11.70 11.05
CA LYS A 555 43.08 12.04 10.41
C LYS A 555 42.82 12.79 9.11
N ALA A 556 43.64 13.81 8.83
CA ALA A 556 43.66 14.57 7.58
C ALA A 556 44.19 13.71 6.41
N PHE A 557 43.46 12.66 6.03
CA PHE A 557 43.57 12.12 4.69
C PHE A 557 42.69 12.98 3.79
N ILE A 558 43.32 13.69 2.86
CA ILE A 558 42.66 14.50 1.84
C ILE A 558 41.86 13.53 0.96
N SER A 559 40.59 13.32 1.28
CA SER A 559 39.65 12.73 0.33
C SER A 559 39.27 13.83 -0.67
N LEU A 560 39.41 13.54 -1.96
CA LEU A 560 38.96 14.39 -3.08
C LEU A 560 37.41 14.40 -3.21
N SER A 561 36.68 14.31 -2.10
CA SER A 561 35.21 14.38 -2.04
C SER A 561 34.81 15.40 -0.98
N ALA A 562 33.68 16.10 -1.19
CA ALA A 562 33.06 16.90 -0.14
C ALA A 562 32.98 16.06 1.15
N PRO A 563 33.35 16.63 2.31
CA PRO A 563 33.43 15.84 3.52
C PRO A 563 32.00 15.51 3.97
N ALA A 564 31.74 14.22 4.24
CA ALA A 564 30.40 13.71 4.59
C ALA A 564 29.84 14.27 5.92
N ASN A 565 30.57 15.16 6.57
CA ASN A 565 30.20 15.87 7.78
C ASN A 565 29.68 17.30 7.51
N GLN A 566 29.46 17.69 6.24
CA GLN A 566 28.89 18.98 5.87
C GLN A 566 27.82 18.81 4.77
N HIS A 567 26.65 19.44 4.94
CA HIS A 567 25.57 19.37 3.96
C HIS A 567 24.65 20.59 4.03
N VAL A 568 24.00 20.93 2.91
CA VAL A 568 22.97 21.98 2.83
C VAL A 568 21.60 21.32 2.86
N TYR A 569 20.79 21.67 3.85
CA TYR A 569 19.41 21.20 4.03
C TYR A 569 18.42 22.32 3.70
N GLU A 570 17.30 21.95 3.09
CA GLU A 570 16.17 22.85 2.88
C GLU A 570 15.30 22.87 4.14
N LEU A 571 15.51 23.86 5.01
CA LEU A 571 14.67 24.10 6.17
C LEU A 571 13.30 24.60 5.70
N LYS A 572 12.26 23.82 5.95
CA LYS A 572 10.87 24.26 5.74
C LYS A 572 10.44 25.18 6.89
N VAL A 573 9.90 26.34 6.56
CA VAL A 573 9.49 27.36 7.52
C VAL A 573 8.07 27.84 7.21
N ASP A 574 7.23 27.83 8.24
CA ASP A 574 5.90 28.45 8.21
C ASP A 574 5.97 29.86 8.81
N ALA A 575 5.49 30.84 8.05
CA ALA A 575 5.46 32.24 8.46
C ALA A 575 4.40 32.50 9.55
N PRO A 576 4.63 33.46 10.47
CA PRO A 576 3.69 33.83 11.52
C PRO A 576 2.32 34.31 10.98
N LEU A 577 1.33 34.33 11.89
CA LEU A 577 -0.04 34.77 11.59
C LEU A 577 -0.16 36.29 11.38
N GLU A 578 0.71 37.06 12.04
CA GLU A 578 0.67 38.52 12.04
C GLU A 578 1.79 39.10 11.18
N ALA A 579 1.50 40.24 10.55
CA ALA A 579 2.49 40.97 9.78
C ALA A 579 3.41 41.76 10.72
N GLY A 580 4.68 41.88 10.35
CA GLY A 580 5.70 42.55 11.14
C GLY A 580 7.10 42.09 10.79
N ASP A 581 8.09 42.71 11.42
CA ASP A 581 9.48 42.26 11.34
C ASP A 581 9.78 41.28 12.47
N TYR A 582 10.37 40.14 12.12
CA TYR A 582 10.67 39.06 13.04
C TYR A 582 12.11 38.60 12.87
N VAL A 583 12.61 37.93 13.91
CA VAL A 583 13.87 37.18 13.84
C VAL A 583 13.52 35.69 13.76
N LEU A 584 13.94 35.04 12.68
CA LEU A 584 13.93 33.59 12.55
C LEU A 584 15.22 33.06 13.15
N ARG A 585 15.13 32.42 14.32
CA ARG A 585 16.25 31.74 14.98
C ARG A 585 16.31 30.30 14.54
N ILE A 586 17.33 29.93 13.78
CA ILE A 586 17.53 28.57 13.30
C ILE A 586 18.43 27.81 14.28
N THR A 587 18.06 26.58 14.61
CA THR A 587 18.83 25.71 15.51
C THR A 587 18.53 24.23 15.24
N LEU A 588 19.09 23.32 16.04
CA LEU A 588 18.76 21.90 16.03
C LEU A 588 17.94 21.52 17.26
N VAL A 589 17.15 20.46 17.14
CA VAL A 589 16.49 19.80 18.26
C VAL A 589 16.80 18.31 18.20
N GLN A 590 17.13 17.73 19.35
CA GLN A 590 17.14 16.28 19.54
C GLN A 590 15.87 15.88 20.28
N GLU A 591 15.00 15.15 19.60
CA GLU A 591 13.67 14.80 20.10
C GLU A 591 13.74 14.02 21.42
N GLY A 592 12.93 14.48 22.38
CA GLY A 592 12.88 13.94 23.74
C GLY A 592 14.12 14.24 24.60
N ILE A 593 15.10 15.00 24.10
CA ILE A 593 16.36 15.30 24.81
C ILE A 593 16.54 16.79 25.06
N ARG A 594 16.74 17.61 24.01
CA ARG A 594 17.02 19.05 24.14
C ARG A 594 16.95 19.82 22.82
N TRP A 595 16.77 21.12 22.92
CA TRP A 595 17.12 22.08 21.88
C TRP A 595 18.61 22.45 21.97
N PHE A 596 19.24 22.75 20.83
CA PHE A 596 20.68 23.03 20.75
C PHE A 596 21.00 24.51 20.94
N ASP A 597 20.00 25.39 20.95
CA ASP A 597 20.13 26.80 21.28
C ASP A 597 20.31 27.04 22.79
N GLN A 598 20.15 26.00 23.61
CA GLN A 598 20.39 26.02 25.05
C GLN A 598 21.84 25.69 25.40
N GLU A 599 22.28 26.17 26.57
CA GLU A 599 23.57 25.80 27.17
C GLU A 599 23.66 24.27 27.38
N PRO A 600 24.83 23.65 27.16
CA PRO A 600 26.13 24.26 26.88
C PRO A 600 26.43 24.46 25.38
N VAL A 601 25.47 24.22 24.49
CA VAL A 601 25.73 24.22 23.04
C VAL A 601 25.57 25.63 22.46
N GLY A 602 24.44 26.31 22.76
CA GLY A 602 24.18 27.68 22.30
C GLY A 602 24.16 27.86 20.78
N LEU A 603 23.81 26.81 20.03
CA LEU A 603 23.82 26.81 18.56
C LEU A 603 22.62 27.58 18.01
N ILE A 604 22.87 28.77 17.50
CA ILE A 604 21.85 29.63 16.88
C ILE A 604 22.40 30.26 15.60
N GLU A 605 21.50 30.51 14.66
CA GLU A 605 21.73 31.39 13.50
C GLU A 605 20.46 32.23 13.32
N ASP A 606 20.56 33.54 13.58
CA ASP A 606 19.42 34.47 13.56
C ASP A 606 19.36 35.21 12.21
N ILE A 607 18.16 35.25 11.60
CA ILE A 607 17.90 35.98 10.35
C ILE A 607 16.73 36.93 10.57
N HIS A 608 16.84 38.18 10.11
CA HIS A 608 15.72 39.10 10.06
C HIS A 608 14.85 38.86 8.82
N ILE A 609 13.55 38.70 9.02
CA ILE A 609 12.55 38.48 7.96
C ILE A 609 11.37 39.41 8.17
N SER A 610 10.97 40.12 7.11
CA SER A 610 9.74 40.92 7.09
C SER A 610 8.55 40.07 6.64
N VAL A 611 7.53 39.95 7.48
CA VAL A 611 6.30 39.21 7.19
C VAL A 611 5.22 40.21 6.80
N ASN A 612 4.75 40.12 5.57
CA ASN A 612 3.79 41.06 4.98
C ASN A 612 2.36 40.50 5.05
N SER A 613 1.37 41.39 5.16
CA SER A 613 -0.04 41.00 4.96
C SER A 613 -0.25 40.44 3.56
N LYS A 614 -1.16 39.47 3.41
CA LYS A 614 -1.56 38.95 2.09
C LYS A 614 -2.00 40.12 1.21
N GLN A 615 -1.38 40.27 0.04
CA GLN A 615 -1.89 41.21 -0.95
C GLN A 615 -3.28 40.73 -1.38
N SER A 616 -4.29 41.58 -1.22
CA SER A 616 -5.60 41.34 -1.80
C SER A 616 -5.46 41.42 -3.32
N LEU A 617 -5.55 40.26 -3.99
CA LEU A 617 -5.65 40.13 -5.44
C LEU A 617 -6.91 40.79 -6.00
#